data_AF-A0A3M0WUD1-F1
#
_entry.id   AF-A0A3M0WUD1-F1
#
_cell.length_a   1.000
_cell.length_b   1.000
_cell.length_c   1.000
_cell.angle_alpha   90.00
_cell.angle_beta   90.00
_cell.angle_gamma   90.00
#
_symmetry.space_group_name_H-M   'P 1'
#
loop_
_entity.id
_entity.type
_entity.pdbx_description
1 polymer ?
#
loop_
_entity_poly.entity_id
_entity_poly.type
_entity_poly.pdbx_seq_one_letter_code
_entity_poly.pdbx_strand_id
1 'polypeptide(L)'
;WAGPHHLLYSALPDWAQSLGTVFSVMLIAPSWGGMLNGLLTLRGAWDKVRDDPILKFFVIAVTAYGMATFEGPMLSLKNVNAFAHFTDWIISHVHIGALGWNGFLTFGMLYWLVPVMWNTKLYSKKLANVHFWLGTLGIVVYASSMYWAGIVQSLMWKQFTPMGVLQYPNFLETVIQIIPMYMIRATGGLIYYSGMILMTYNLIKTAKQGSFQKEVEAEAPALVIDKDKMKKGMIHRWLEKRPVQFTILATIAILIGSMVEMIPSFLVKSNIPTIESVKPYTPLELEGRDIYIREGCNACHSQLIRPFRSETERYGEYSKAGEYVYDHPFLWGSKRTGPDLHRVGGKYSNLWHYMHMENPRSMSPGSIMPSYPWLIEQDLNTDLLKNKISAMRTLGVPYEEGYEEFALDDLMKQSEQISDDLLNNGIVVEPQKEIVALIAYLQRLGTDIKAENKK
;
A
#
# COMPACT_ATOMS: atom_id res chain seq x y z
N TRP A 1 -14.12 7.72 -4.74
CA TRP A 1 -15.26 7.44 -3.87
C TRP A 1 -14.80 6.71 -2.62
N ALA A 2 -14.33 5.45 -2.70
CA ALA A 2 -13.81 4.74 -1.52
C ALA A 2 -12.35 5.08 -1.17
N GLY A 3 -11.58 5.67 -2.08
CA GLY A 3 -10.14 5.96 -1.90
C GLY A 3 -9.75 6.62 -0.57
N PRO A 4 -10.49 7.62 -0.06
CA PRO A 4 -10.17 8.26 1.22
C PRO A 4 -10.18 7.33 2.44
N HIS A 5 -10.71 6.11 2.36
CA HIS A 5 -10.61 5.13 3.45
C HIS A 5 -9.17 4.69 3.78
N HIS A 6 -8.21 4.96 2.89
CA HIS A 6 -6.78 4.76 3.12
C HIS A 6 -6.15 5.90 3.91
N LEU A 7 -6.88 7.00 4.07
CA LEU A 7 -6.39 8.30 4.55
C LEU A 7 -7.08 8.72 5.86
N LEU A 8 -7.63 7.75 6.58
CA LEU A 8 -8.31 8.01 7.85
C LEU A 8 -7.31 8.43 8.92
N TYR A 9 -7.65 9.48 9.66
CA TYR A 9 -6.77 10.14 10.63
C TYR A 9 -5.45 10.64 10.03
N SER A 10 -5.42 10.87 8.72
CA SER A 10 -4.31 11.55 8.06
C SER A 10 -4.54 13.07 8.07
N ALA A 11 -3.64 13.76 7.37
CA ALA A 11 -3.78 15.17 7.02
C ALA A 11 -4.95 15.47 6.06
N LEU A 12 -5.59 14.46 5.47
CA LEU A 12 -6.73 14.68 4.56
C LEU A 12 -7.91 15.36 5.30
N PRO A 13 -8.65 16.29 4.67
CA PRO A 13 -9.86 16.87 5.27
C PRO A 13 -10.87 15.83 5.74
N ASP A 14 -11.50 16.09 6.89
CA ASP A 14 -12.42 15.15 7.55
C ASP A 14 -13.66 14.80 6.72
N TRP A 15 -14.16 15.73 5.91
CA TRP A 15 -15.30 15.47 5.03
C TRP A 15 -14.98 14.41 3.97
N ALA A 16 -13.77 14.45 3.40
CA ALA A 16 -13.33 13.50 2.38
C ALA A 16 -13.11 12.12 2.99
N GLN A 17 -12.50 12.06 4.19
CA GLN A 17 -12.39 10.84 4.97
C GLN A 17 -13.76 10.21 5.24
N SER A 18 -14.74 11.01 5.66
CA SER A 18 -16.10 10.54 5.99
C SER A 18 -16.83 10.02 4.77
N LEU A 19 -16.70 10.71 3.63
CA LEU A 19 -17.25 10.27 2.34
C LEU A 19 -16.66 8.92 1.91
N GLY A 20 -15.35 8.75 2.07
CA GLY A 20 -14.65 7.48 1.86
C GLY A 20 -15.24 6.34 2.68
N THR A 21 -15.41 6.55 3.99
CA THR A 21 -16.03 5.55 4.87
C THR A 21 -17.45 5.17 4.43
N VAL A 22 -18.30 6.15 4.09
CA VAL A 22 -19.69 5.88 3.66
C VAL A 22 -19.71 5.03 2.40
N PHE A 23 -18.93 5.41 1.37
CA PHE A 23 -18.88 4.64 0.13
C PHE A 23 -18.26 3.26 0.33
N SER A 24 -17.26 3.10 1.18
CA SER A 24 -16.70 1.78 1.52
C SER A 24 -17.74 0.88 2.17
N VAL A 25 -18.58 1.38 3.08
CA VAL A 25 -19.70 0.59 3.64
C VAL A 25 -20.73 0.22 2.57
N MET A 26 -21.07 1.15 1.68
CA MET A 26 -22.00 0.87 0.58
C MET A 26 -21.47 -0.21 -0.39
N LEU A 27 -20.15 -0.33 -0.55
CA LEU A 27 -19.52 -1.33 -1.42
C LEU A 27 -19.71 -2.78 -0.93
N ILE A 28 -20.14 -3.01 0.31
CA ILE A 28 -20.47 -4.37 0.80
C ILE A 28 -21.54 -5.00 -0.09
N ALA A 29 -22.64 -4.27 -0.36
CA ALA A 29 -23.80 -4.80 -1.07
C ALA A 29 -23.49 -5.27 -2.50
N PRO A 30 -22.89 -4.47 -3.40
CA PRO A 30 -22.54 -4.94 -4.74
C PRO A 30 -21.46 -6.03 -4.71
N SER A 31 -20.52 -5.96 -3.77
CA SER A 31 -19.44 -6.95 -3.67
C SER A 31 -19.97 -8.32 -3.25
N TRP A 32 -20.77 -8.35 -2.18
CA TRP A 32 -21.43 -9.58 -1.74
C TRP A 32 -22.46 -10.07 -2.74
N GLY A 33 -23.06 -9.18 -3.55
CA GLY A 33 -23.85 -9.58 -4.70
C GLY A 33 -23.07 -10.49 -5.66
N GLY A 34 -21.81 -10.16 -5.96
CA GLY A 34 -20.91 -11.01 -6.74
C GLY A 34 -20.58 -12.34 -6.05
N MET A 35 -20.28 -12.30 -4.75
CA MET A 35 -20.01 -13.51 -3.97
C MET A 35 -21.22 -14.47 -3.97
N LEU A 36 -22.38 -13.96 -3.59
CA LEU A 36 -23.61 -14.71 -3.50
C LEU A 36 -24.02 -15.25 -4.88
N ASN A 37 -23.86 -14.47 -5.95
CA ASN A 37 -24.10 -14.95 -7.31
C ASN A 37 -23.22 -16.16 -7.65
N GLY A 38 -21.91 -16.08 -7.36
CA GLY A 38 -20.98 -17.18 -7.59
C GLY A 38 -21.32 -18.43 -6.78
N LEU A 39 -21.58 -18.29 -5.47
CA LEU A 39 -21.88 -19.43 -4.59
C LEU A 39 -23.27 -20.03 -4.84
N LEU A 40 -24.29 -19.20 -5.10
CA LEU A 40 -25.64 -19.69 -5.39
C LEU A 40 -25.74 -20.36 -6.76
N THR A 41 -24.84 -20.05 -7.69
CA THR A 41 -24.72 -20.78 -8.97
C THR A 41 -24.38 -22.27 -8.74
N LEU A 42 -23.70 -22.61 -7.65
CA LEU A 42 -23.37 -23.98 -7.27
C LEU A 42 -24.52 -24.70 -6.54
N ARG A 43 -25.68 -24.05 -6.34
CA ARG A 43 -26.84 -24.66 -5.68
C ARG A 43 -27.28 -25.92 -6.43
N GLY A 44 -27.23 -27.06 -5.73
CA GLY A 44 -27.54 -28.37 -6.32
C GLY A 44 -26.36 -29.07 -7.00
N ALA A 45 -25.16 -28.47 -6.99
CA ALA A 45 -23.92 -29.02 -7.56
C ALA A 45 -22.74 -29.04 -6.56
N TRP A 46 -23.01 -28.89 -5.26
CA TRP A 46 -22.00 -28.86 -4.20
C TRP A 46 -21.23 -30.18 -4.05
N ASP A 47 -21.85 -31.29 -4.40
CA ASP A 47 -21.22 -32.60 -4.51
C ASP A 47 -20.02 -32.58 -5.47
N LYS A 48 -20.13 -31.86 -6.59
CA LYS A 48 -19.05 -31.75 -7.59
C LYS A 48 -17.81 -31.03 -7.07
N VAL A 49 -17.96 -30.15 -6.09
CA VAL A 49 -16.84 -29.41 -5.48
C VAL A 49 -15.88 -30.38 -4.78
N ARG A 50 -16.36 -31.51 -4.26
CA ARG A 50 -15.50 -32.52 -3.62
C ARG A 50 -14.50 -33.13 -4.60
N ASP A 51 -14.91 -33.34 -5.84
CA ASP A 51 -14.17 -34.14 -6.82
C ASP A 51 -13.44 -33.29 -7.86
N ASP A 52 -13.99 -32.13 -8.22
CA ASP A 52 -13.41 -31.24 -9.21
C ASP A 52 -12.47 -30.20 -8.58
N PRO A 53 -11.14 -30.30 -8.78
CA PRO A 53 -10.20 -29.32 -8.25
C PRO A 53 -10.43 -27.89 -8.77
N ILE A 54 -10.96 -27.73 -10.00
CA ILE A 54 -11.24 -26.41 -10.57
C ILE A 54 -12.34 -25.72 -9.77
N LEU A 55 -13.42 -26.45 -9.46
CA LEU A 55 -14.50 -25.92 -8.63
C LEU A 55 -14.03 -25.58 -7.21
N LYS A 56 -13.10 -26.37 -6.63
CA LYS A 56 -12.51 -26.02 -5.32
C LYS A 56 -11.81 -24.68 -5.33
N PHE A 57 -11.00 -24.41 -6.37
CA PHE A 57 -10.33 -23.12 -6.53
C PHE A 57 -11.35 -21.97 -6.61
N PHE A 58 -12.39 -22.12 -7.44
CA PHE A 58 -13.42 -21.09 -7.56
C PHE A 58 -14.21 -20.86 -6.27
N VAL A 59 -14.57 -21.92 -5.54
CA VAL A 59 -15.29 -21.79 -4.26
C VAL A 59 -14.45 -21.04 -3.23
N ILE A 60 -13.18 -21.40 -3.05
CA ILE A 60 -12.31 -20.70 -2.11
C ILE A 60 -12.03 -19.27 -2.58
N ALA A 61 -11.85 -19.05 -3.88
CA ALA A 61 -11.67 -17.70 -4.44
C ALA A 61 -12.83 -16.76 -4.10
N VAL A 62 -14.06 -17.22 -4.34
CA VAL A 62 -15.28 -16.44 -4.07
C VAL A 62 -15.50 -16.27 -2.57
N THR A 63 -15.12 -17.26 -1.76
CA THR A 63 -15.19 -17.15 -0.30
C THR A 63 -14.19 -16.11 0.24
N ALA A 64 -12.95 -16.15 -0.23
CA ALA A 64 -11.91 -15.17 0.11
C ALA A 64 -12.28 -13.77 -0.37
N TYR A 65 -12.91 -13.65 -1.55
CA TYR A 65 -13.50 -12.41 -2.04
C TYR A 65 -14.51 -11.83 -1.06
N GLY A 66 -15.47 -12.66 -0.63
CA GLY A 66 -16.49 -12.26 0.34
C GLY A 66 -15.90 -11.79 1.67
N MET A 67 -14.89 -12.52 2.17
CA MET A 67 -14.18 -12.17 3.39
C MET A 67 -13.43 -10.84 3.24
N ALA A 68 -12.63 -10.66 2.19
CA ALA A 68 -11.89 -9.43 1.94
C ALA A 68 -12.83 -8.23 1.73
N THR A 69 -13.95 -8.42 1.01
CA THR A 69 -14.92 -7.33 0.77
C THR A 69 -15.88 -7.07 1.90
N PHE A 70 -15.90 -7.92 2.93
CA PHE A 70 -16.47 -7.58 4.21
C PHE A 70 -15.48 -6.83 5.10
N GLU A 71 -14.25 -7.36 5.17
CA GLU A 71 -13.19 -6.80 6.00
C GLU A 71 -12.77 -5.39 5.58
N GLY A 72 -12.61 -5.13 4.28
CA GLY A 72 -12.21 -3.81 3.77
C GLY A 72 -13.14 -2.68 4.25
N PRO A 73 -14.46 -2.82 4.10
CA PRO A 73 -15.43 -1.89 4.67
C PRO A 73 -15.37 -1.77 6.21
N MET A 74 -15.09 -2.85 6.94
CA MET A 74 -14.86 -2.75 8.38
C MET A 74 -13.60 -1.94 8.70
N LEU A 75 -12.51 -2.14 7.95
CA LEU A 75 -11.26 -1.36 8.06
C LEU A 75 -11.41 0.11 7.64
N SER A 76 -12.47 0.45 6.90
CA SER A 76 -12.83 1.82 6.54
C SER A 76 -13.57 2.58 7.66
N LEU A 77 -14.01 1.89 8.70
CA LEU A 77 -14.59 2.54 9.87
C LEU A 77 -13.47 3.17 10.70
N LYS A 78 -13.59 4.46 11.01
CA LYS A 78 -12.56 5.21 11.75
C LYS A 78 -12.13 4.48 13.04
N ASN A 79 -13.06 3.99 13.86
CA ASN A 79 -12.71 3.25 15.07
C ASN A 79 -11.88 1.98 14.82
N VAL A 80 -12.16 1.20 13.78
CA VAL A 80 -11.40 -0.02 13.43
C VAL A 80 -10.06 0.37 12.80
N ASN A 81 -10.07 1.35 11.90
CA ASN A 81 -8.88 1.87 11.24
C ASN A 81 -7.84 2.41 12.24
N ALA A 82 -8.29 3.02 13.33
CA ALA A 82 -7.41 3.52 14.38
C ALA A 82 -6.51 2.42 14.98
N PHE A 83 -6.92 1.15 14.93
CA PHE A 83 -6.13 -0.01 15.34
C PHE A 83 -5.40 -0.66 14.15
N ALA A 84 -6.08 -0.87 13.03
CA ALA A 84 -5.52 -1.65 11.93
C ALA A 84 -4.53 -0.88 11.06
N HIS A 85 -4.74 0.43 10.86
CA HIS A 85 -3.91 1.22 9.94
C HIS A 85 -2.44 1.27 10.37
N PHE A 86 -1.55 1.16 9.39
CA PHE A 86 -0.10 0.95 9.48
C PHE A 86 0.37 -0.42 10.00
N THR A 87 -0.52 -1.28 10.48
CA THR A 87 -0.16 -2.61 11.00
C THR A 87 -0.17 -3.69 9.91
N ASP A 88 0.35 -4.87 10.23
CA ASP A 88 0.28 -6.06 9.39
C ASP A 88 -1.14 -6.63 9.22
N TRP A 89 -2.15 -6.09 9.92
CA TRP A 89 -3.54 -6.39 9.61
C TRP A 89 -3.85 -6.02 8.14
N ILE A 90 -3.43 -4.83 7.69
CA ILE A 90 -3.64 -4.38 6.31
C ILE A 90 -2.96 -5.33 5.32
N ILE A 91 -1.79 -5.86 5.68
CA ILE A 91 -1.08 -6.85 4.85
C ILE A 91 -1.86 -8.16 4.77
N SER A 92 -2.45 -8.63 5.88
CA SER A 92 -3.34 -9.80 5.88
C SER A 92 -4.53 -9.60 4.95
N HIS A 93 -5.24 -8.47 5.10
CA HIS A 93 -6.38 -8.09 4.28
C HIS A 93 -6.07 -8.13 2.79
N VAL A 94 -4.96 -7.49 2.38
CA VAL A 94 -4.52 -7.46 0.99
C VAL A 94 -4.19 -8.87 0.49
N HIS A 95 -3.55 -9.73 1.29
CA HIS A 95 -3.18 -11.08 0.84
C HIS A 95 -4.36 -12.05 0.77
N ILE A 96 -5.40 -11.88 1.58
CA ILE A 96 -6.66 -12.63 1.40
C ILE A 96 -7.28 -12.28 0.04
N GLY A 97 -7.31 -10.99 -0.32
CA GLY A 97 -7.75 -10.56 -1.65
C GLY A 97 -6.83 -11.03 -2.79
N ALA A 98 -5.52 -10.84 -2.65
CA ALA A 98 -4.56 -11.13 -3.71
C ALA A 98 -4.32 -12.62 -3.91
N LEU A 99 -4.05 -13.37 -2.85
CA LEU A 99 -3.72 -14.79 -2.92
C LEU A 99 -4.98 -15.66 -2.79
N GLY A 100 -5.86 -15.33 -1.85
CA GLY A 100 -7.08 -16.09 -1.58
C GLY A 100 -8.13 -15.93 -2.67
N TRP A 101 -8.37 -14.70 -3.16
CA TRP A 101 -9.32 -14.45 -4.25
C TRP A 101 -8.63 -14.46 -5.62
N ASN A 102 -7.82 -13.44 -5.95
CA ASN A 102 -7.31 -13.26 -7.32
C ASN A 102 -6.45 -14.45 -7.78
N GLY A 103 -5.56 -14.92 -6.90
CA GLY A 103 -4.72 -16.09 -7.15
C GLY A 103 -5.54 -17.34 -7.43
N PHE A 104 -6.45 -17.73 -6.52
CA PHE A 104 -7.25 -18.93 -6.70
C PHE A 104 -8.22 -18.85 -7.88
N LEU A 105 -8.83 -17.69 -8.13
CA LEU A 105 -9.67 -17.47 -9.31
C LEU A 105 -8.85 -17.73 -10.57
N THR A 106 -7.65 -17.15 -10.63
CA THR A 106 -6.71 -17.34 -11.74
C THR A 106 -6.27 -18.79 -11.90
N PHE A 107 -5.98 -19.49 -10.80
CA PHE A 107 -5.61 -20.90 -10.85
C PHE A 107 -6.75 -21.76 -11.39
N GLY A 108 -7.98 -21.55 -10.93
CA GLY A 108 -9.16 -22.23 -11.46
C GLY A 108 -9.35 -21.97 -12.96
N MET A 109 -9.24 -20.71 -13.39
CA MET A 109 -9.33 -20.34 -14.80
C MET A 109 -8.25 -21.03 -15.64
N LEU A 110 -6.99 -21.03 -15.20
CA LEU A 110 -5.89 -21.66 -15.93
C LEU A 110 -6.03 -23.18 -16.02
N TYR A 111 -6.45 -23.84 -14.95
CA TYR A 111 -6.69 -25.29 -14.96
C TYR A 111 -7.85 -25.71 -15.86
N TRP A 112 -8.79 -24.80 -16.16
CA TRP A 112 -9.83 -25.01 -17.13
C TRP A 112 -9.39 -24.64 -18.56
N LEU A 113 -8.76 -23.47 -18.73
CA LEU A 113 -8.44 -22.89 -20.02
C LEU A 113 -7.33 -23.64 -20.75
N VAL A 114 -6.27 -24.06 -20.07
CA VAL A 114 -5.13 -24.74 -20.72
C VAL A 114 -5.53 -26.07 -21.37
N PRO A 115 -6.27 -26.98 -20.71
CA PRO A 115 -6.80 -28.17 -21.38
C PRO A 115 -7.65 -27.86 -22.62
N VAL A 116 -8.48 -26.81 -22.56
CA VAL A 116 -9.32 -26.36 -23.68
C VAL A 116 -8.46 -25.88 -24.86
N MET A 117 -7.49 -24.99 -24.61
CA MET A 117 -6.61 -24.45 -25.63
C MET A 117 -5.75 -25.51 -26.33
N TRP A 118 -5.37 -26.58 -25.63
CA TRP A 118 -4.58 -27.68 -26.18
C TRP A 118 -5.41 -28.91 -26.57
N ASN A 119 -6.73 -28.81 -26.57
CA ASN A 119 -7.67 -29.90 -26.85
C ASN A 119 -7.27 -31.23 -26.19
N THR A 120 -7.08 -31.16 -24.88
CA THR A 120 -6.60 -32.30 -24.09
C THR A 120 -7.27 -32.32 -22.72
N LYS A 121 -6.98 -33.36 -21.93
CA LYS A 121 -7.38 -33.42 -20.53
C LYS A 121 -6.23 -32.92 -19.67
N LEU A 122 -6.55 -32.37 -18.51
CA LEU A 122 -5.54 -31.97 -17.53
C LEU A 122 -4.63 -33.16 -17.20
N TYR A 123 -3.32 -32.95 -17.28
CA TYR A 123 -2.31 -33.99 -17.09
C TYR A 123 -2.48 -34.74 -15.76
N SER A 124 -2.73 -34.02 -14.66
CA SER A 124 -3.04 -34.65 -13.37
C SER A 124 -4.01 -33.84 -12.52
N LYS A 125 -5.20 -34.39 -12.29
CA LYS A 125 -6.16 -33.87 -11.28
C LYS A 125 -5.64 -34.02 -9.85
N LYS A 126 -4.78 -35.03 -9.59
CA LYS A 126 -4.15 -35.22 -8.27
C LYS A 126 -3.20 -34.07 -7.95
N LEU A 127 -2.35 -33.67 -8.91
CA LEU A 127 -1.46 -32.52 -8.72
C LEU A 127 -2.22 -31.20 -8.55
N ALA A 128 -3.33 -31.02 -9.26
CA ALA A 128 -4.20 -29.85 -9.04
C ALA A 128 -4.83 -29.84 -7.65
N ASN A 129 -5.24 -30.99 -7.11
CA ASN A 129 -5.71 -31.09 -5.72
C ASN A 129 -4.59 -30.84 -4.69
N VAL A 130 -3.35 -31.30 -4.95
CA VAL A 130 -2.21 -30.99 -4.08
C VAL A 130 -1.92 -29.50 -4.09
N HIS A 131 -1.89 -28.87 -5.28
CA HIS A 131 -1.76 -27.42 -5.40
C HIS A 131 -2.86 -26.70 -4.63
N PHE A 132 -4.12 -27.12 -4.76
CA PHE A 132 -5.24 -26.54 -4.01
C PHE A 132 -4.98 -26.53 -2.50
N TRP A 133 -4.53 -27.65 -1.94
CA TRP A 133 -4.25 -27.75 -0.50
C TRP A 133 -3.04 -26.93 -0.08
N LEU A 134 -1.96 -26.92 -0.87
CA LEU A 134 -0.79 -26.09 -0.61
C LEU A 134 -1.15 -24.60 -0.65
N GLY A 135 -1.89 -24.17 -1.67
CA GLY A 135 -2.39 -22.80 -1.76
C GLY A 135 -3.25 -22.44 -0.54
N THR A 136 -4.17 -23.33 -0.14
CA THR A 136 -5.15 -23.05 0.92
C THR A 136 -4.46 -22.97 2.28
N LEU A 137 -3.61 -23.96 2.59
CA LEU A 137 -2.84 -23.96 3.82
C LEU A 137 -1.85 -22.78 3.85
N GLY A 138 -1.19 -22.50 2.73
CA GLY A 138 -0.25 -21.40 2.60
C GLY A 138 -0.89 -20.05 2.91
N ILE A 139 -2.06 -19.74 2.34
CA ILE A 139 -2.75 -18.48 2.63
C ILE A 139 -3.31 -18.41 4.05
N VAL A 140 -3.82 -19.53 4.61
CA VAL A 140 -4.30 -19.55 6.00
C VAL A 140 -3.16 -19.27 6.98
N VAL A 141 -2.00 -19.91 6.79
CA VAL A 141 -0.81 -19.69 7.62
C VAL A 141 -0.31 -18.25 7.47
N TYR A 142 -0.25 -17.75 6.23
CA TYR A 142 0.15 -16.37 5.94
C TYR A 142 -0.76 -15.37 6.66
N ALA A 143 -2.07 -15.42 6.40
CA ALA A 143 -3.04 -14.45 6.91
C ALA A 143 -3.12 -14.49 8.44
N SER A 144 -3.16 -15.67 9.05
CA SER A 144 -3.22 -15.82 10.51
C SER A 144 -2.02 -15.17 11.20
N SER A 145 -0.81 -15.35 10.65
CA SER A 145 0.39 -14.73 11.21
C SER A 145 0.36 -13.19 11.13
N MET A 146 -0.19 -12.65 10.05
CA MET A 146 -0.27 -11.20 9.84
C MET A 146 -1.37 -10.54 10.64
N TYR A 147 -2.51 -11.21 10.83
CA TYR A 147 -3.52 -10.77 11.80
C TYR A 147 -2.95 -10.70 13.21
N TRP A 148 -2.22 -11.74 13.62
CA TRP A 148 -1.62 -11.77 14.94
C TRP A 148 -0.56 -10.67 15.12
N ALA A 149 0.32 -10.48 14.13
CA ALA A 149 1.29 -9.39 14.11
C ALA A 149 0.60 -8.02 14.19
N GLY A 150 -0.48 -7.81 13.45
CA GLY A 150 -1.23 -6.56 13.44
C GLY A 150 -1.87 -6.23 14.80
N ILE A 151 -2.44 -7.24 15.46
CA ILE A 151 -2.97 -7.09 16.82
C ILE A 151 -1.86 -6.74 17.81
N VAL A 152 -0.73 -7.48 17.79
CA VAL A 152 0.42 -7.21 18.67
C VAL A 152 0.95 -5.79 18.45
N GLN A 153 1.14 -5.37 17.20
CA GLN A 153 1.55 -4.02 16.85
C GLN A 153 0.59 -2.98 17.43
N SER A 154 -0.71 -3.11 17.17
CA SER A 154 -1.68 -2.13 17.63
C SER A 154 -1.76 -2.05 19.15
N LEU A 155 -1.68 -3.18 19.85
CA LEU A 155 -1.73 -3.21 21.31
C LEU A 155 -0.48 -2.57 21.91
N MET A 156 0.71 -2.98 21.46
CA MET A 156 1.98 -2.42 21.95
C MET A 156 2.10 -0.92 21.66
N TRP A 157 1.69 -0.46 20.48
CA TRP A 157 1.81 0.95 20.12
C TRP A 157 0.92 1.86 20.97
N LYS A 158 -0.23 1.35 21.42
CA LYS A 158 -1.25 2.11 22.16
C LYS A 158 -1.20 1.89 23.67
N GLN A 159 -0.38 0.98 24.18
CA GLN A 159 -0.36 0.65 25.60
C GLN A 159 0.31 1.74 26.42
N PHE A 160 -0.41 2.22 27.43
CA PHE A 160 0.09 3.14 28.46
C PHE A 160 0.20 2.42 29.80
N THR A 161 1.19 2.80 30.60
CA THR A 161 1.31 2.38 31.99
C THR A 161 0.24 3.08 32.85
N PRO A 162 -0.02 2.63 34.09
CA PRO A 162 -0.91 3.35 35.02
C PRO A 162 -0.48 4.79 35.30
N MET A 163 0.81 5.12 35.11
CA MET A 163 1.35 6.47 35.25
C MET A 163 1.11 7.35 34.00
N GLY A 164 0.47 6.80 32.97
CA GLY A 164 0.13 7.55 31.76
C GLY A 164 1.28 7.75 30.77
N VAL A 165 2.39 7.00 30.88
CA VAL A 165 3.48 7.00 29.91
C VAL A 165 3.37 5.78 28.97
N LEU A 166 3.91 5.87 27.76
CA LEU A 166 3.92 4.73 26.83
C LEU A 166 4.70 3.54 27.41
N GLN A 167 4.09 2.36 27.43
CA GLN A 167 4.73 1.13 27.92
C GLN A 167 5.91 0.71 27.02
N TYR A 168 5.75 0.89 25.70
CA TYR A 168 6.75 0.53 24.70
C TYR A 168 7.11 1.76 23.88
N PRO A 169 7.89 2.73 24.40
CA PRO A 169 8.19 3.98 23.71
C PRO A 169 9.13 3.79 22.52
N ASN A 170 10.04 2.80 22.56
CA ASN A 170 10.90 2.46 21.45
C ASN A 170 10.15 1.58 20.44
N PHE A 171 10.02 2.06 19.20
CA PHE A 171 9.33 1.32 18.13
C PHE A 171 9.98 -0.04 17.84
N LEU A 172 11.30 -0.15 18.01
CA LEU A 172 12.07 -1.37 17.73
C LEU A 172 11.62 -2.55 18.60
N GLU A 173 11.15 -2.29 19.82
CA GLU A 173 10.64 -3.35 20.69
C GLU A 173 9.49 -4.12 20.05
N THR A 174 8.54 -3.40 19.42
CA THR A 174 7.44 -4.04 18.70
C THR A 174 7.92 -4.82 17.48
N VAL A 175 8.91 -4.27 16.76
CA VAL A 175 9.47 -4.91 15.57
C VAL A 175 10.13 -6.25 15.93
N ILE A 176 10.89 -6.29 17.02
CA ILE A 176 11.54 -7.52 17.49
C ILE A 176 10.49 -8.56 17.91
N GLN A 177 9.42 -8.13 18.59
CA GLN A 177 8.36 -9.03 19.05
C GLN A 177 7.60 -9.72 17.91
N ILE A 178 7.49 -9.10 16.73
CA ILE A 178 6.75 -9.66 15.59
C ILE A 178 7.61 -10.49 14.62
N ILE A 179 8.92 -10.62 14.86
CA ILE A 179 9.82 -11.43 14.01
C ILE A 179 9.30 -12.87 13.83
N PRO A 180 8.83 -13.59 14.87
CA PRO A 180 8.28 -14.93 14.70
C PRO A 180 7.11 -14.98 13.71
N MET A 181 6.24 -13.96 13.69
CA MET A 181 5.11 -13.87 12.78
C MET A 181 5.59 -13.67 11.34
N TYR A 182 6.68 -12.93 11.12
CA TYR A 182 7.31 -12.82 9.80
C TYR A 182 7.92 -14.15 9.31
N MET A 183 8.46 -14.97 10.21
CA MET A 183 8.94 -16.32 9.86
C MET A 183 7.78 -17.25 9.46
N ILE A 184 6.66 -17.19 10.20
CA ILE A 184 5.45 -17.96 9.86
C ILE A 184 4.87 -17.47 8.52
N ARG A 185 4.83 -16.16 8.29
CA ARG A 185 4.44 -15.57 7.01
C ARG A 185 5.29 -16.10 5.86
N ALA A 186 6.62 -16.09 6.01
CA ALA A 186 7.53 -16.60 4.98
C ALA A 186 7.26 -18.08 4.70
N THR A 187 7.04 -18.88 5.75
CA THR A 187 6.65 -20.30 5.61
C THR A 187 5.33 -20.46 4.84
N GLY A 188 4.29 -19.72 5.20
CA GLY A 188 3.00 -19.75 4.50
C GLY A 188 3.13 -19.35 3.03
N GLY A 189 3.91 -18.30 2.74
CA GLY A 189 4.22 -17.86 1.38
C GLY A 189 4.98 -18.91 0.57
N LEU A 190 5.97 -19.59 1.17
CA LEU A 190 6.71 -20.68 0.52
C LEU A 190 5.81 -21.89 0.21
N ILE A 191 4.91 -22.26 1.13
CA ILE A 191 3.91 -23.32 0.89
C ILE A 191 3.03 -22.94 -0.31
N TYR A 192 2.50 -21.71 -0.34
CA TYR A 192 1.68 -21.23 -1.46
C TYR A 192 2.47 -21.25 -2.79
N TYR A 193 3.70 -20.73 -2.77
CA TYR A 193 4.57 -20.66 -3.95
C TYR A 193 4.95 -22.05 -4.48
N SER A 194 5.19 -23.03 -3.60
CA SER A 194 5.41 -24.43 -4.01
C SER A 194 4.22 -25.00 -4.78
N GLY A 195 3.00 -24.59 -4.41
CA GLY A 195 1.78 -24.88 -5.14
C GLY A 195 1.78 -24.29 -6.56
N MET A 196 2.23 -23.04 -6.72
CA MET A 196 2.35 -22.40 -8.04
C MET A 196 3.38 -23.08 -8.95
N ILE A 197 4.49 -23.57 -8.39
CA ILE A 197 5.47 -24.37 -9.14
C ILE A 197 4.82 -25.67 -9.63
N LEU A 198 4.08 -26.37 -8.77
CA LEU A 198 3.32 -27.57 -9.13
C LEU A 198 2.26 -27.30 -10.19
N MET A 199 1.56 -26.16 -10.12
CA MET A 199 0.64 -25.72 -11.16
C MET A 199 1.35 -25.58 -12.49
N THR A 200 2.43 -24.81 -12.52
CA THR A 200 3.20 -24.52 -13.73
C THR A 200 3.66 -25.82 -14.39
N TYR A 201 4.21 -26.74 -13.60
CA TYR A 201 4.57 -28.08 -14.09
C TYR A 201 3.37 -28.83 -14.68
N ASN A 202 2.24 -28.88 -13.97
CA ASN A 202 1.05 -29.60 -14.42
C ASN A 202 0.46 -29.01 -15.72
N LEU A 203 0.43 -27.68 -15.83
CA LEU A 203 -0.05 -26.97 -17.02
C LEU A 203 0.89 -27.17 -18.22
N ILE A 204 2.21 -27.09 -18.03
CA ILE A 204 3.20 -27.38 -19.08
C ILE A 204 3.04 -28.82 -19.58
N LYS A 205 2.90 -29.79 -18.67
CA LYS A 205 2.68 -31.19 -19.05
C LYS A 205 1.36 -31.40 -19.80
N THR A 206 0.32 -30.67 -19.40
CA THR A 206 -0.98 -30.66 -20.08
C THR A 206 -0.82 -30.13 -21.51
N ALA A 207 -0.20 -28.96 -21.69
CA ALA A 207 0.05 -28.38 -23.01
C ALA A 207 0.89 -29.31 -23.90
N LYS A 208 1.93 -29.94 -23.36
CA LYS A 208 2.77 -30.90 -24.11
C LYS A 208 2.05 -32.19 -24.52
N GLN A 209 0.96 -32.56 -23.85
CA GLN A 209 0.17 -33.74 -24.19
C GLN A 209 -0.81 -33.47 -25.35
N GLY A 210 -1.25 -32.23 -25.50
CA GLY A 210 -2.25 -31.82 -26.47
C GLY A 210 -1.66 -31.16 -27.72
N SER A 211 -2.56 -30.65 -28.56
CA SER A 211 -2.22 -29.85 -29.73
C SER A 211 -2.98 -28.54 -29.66
N PHE A 212 -2.25 -27.42 -29.74
CA PHE A 212 -2.85 -26.10 -29.63
C PHE A 212 -3.91 -25.87 -30.72
N GLN A 213 -5.10 -25.49 -30.30
CA GLN A 213 -6.19 -25.09 -31.19
C GLN A 213 -6.25 -23.56 -31.21
N LYS A 214 -6.03 -22.98 -32.39
CA LYS A 214 -6.12 -21.53 -32.59
C LYS A 214 -7.57 -21.03 -32.43
N GLU A 215 -8.52 -21.85 -32.84
CA GLU A 215 -9.95 -21.54 -32.85
C GLU A 215 -10.69 -22.68 -32.16
N VAL A 216 -11.54 -22.34 -31.20
CA VAL A 216 -12.43 -23.27 -30.50
C VAL A 216 -13.83 -22.78 -30.78
N GLU A 217 -14.65 -23.60 -31.46
CA GLU A 217 -16.06 -23.27 -31.67
C GLU A 217 -16.76 -23.17 -30.31
N ALA A 218 -17.36 -22.02 -30.04
CA ALA A 218 -18.11 -21.75 -28.82
C ALA A 218 -19.50 -21.24 -29.21
N GLU A 219 -20.53 -21.95 -28.74
CA GLU A 219 -21.92 -21.55 -28.95
C GLU A 219 -22.46 -20.93 -27.65
N ALA A 220 -23.09 -19.76 -27.77
CA ALA A 220 -23.84 -19.20 -26.66
C ALA A 220 -25.14 -20.00 -26.46
N PRO A 221 -25.60 -20.19 -25.21
CA PRO A 221 -26.91 -20.77 -24.96
C PRO A 221 -28.00 -19.98 -25.69
N ALA A 222 -29.01 -20.67 -26.20
CA ALA A 222 -30.10 -20.06 -26.96
C ALA A 222 -30.76 -18.92 -26.17
N LEU A 223 -31.00 -17.79 -26.84
CA LEU A 223 -31.64 -16.63 -26.22
C LEU A 223 -33.07 -16.99 -25.78
N VAL A 224 -33.28 -17.06 -24.47
CA VAL A 224 -34.62 -17.25 -23.90
C VAL A 224 -35.36 -15.92 -23.89
N ILE A 225 -36.33 -15.75 -24.80
CA ILE A 225 -37.20 -14.57 -24.84
C ILE A 225 -38.24 -14.70 -23.72
N ASP A 226 -37.96 -14.06 -22.58
CA ASP A 226 -38.90 -13.99 -21.46
C ASP A 226 -40.11 -13.11 -21.83
N LYS A 227 -41.27 -13.75 -22.06
CA LYS A 227 -42.54 -13.11 -22.45
C LYS A 227 -43.37 -12.61 -21.25
N ASP A 228 -42.95 -12.87 -20.01
CA ASP A 228 -43.73 -12.49 -18.83
C ASP A 228 -43.72 -10.97 -18.59
N LYS A 229 -44.91 -10.40 -18.36
CA LYS A 229 -45.07 -8.99 -17.95
C LYS A 229 -44.32 -8.75 -16.63
N MET A 230 -43.77 -7.55 -16.51
CA MET A 230 -42.93 -7.09 -15.40
C MET A 230 -43.54 -7.39 -14.00
N LYS A 231 -43.18 -8.52 -13.37
CA LYS A 231 -43.44 -8.82 -11.96
C LYS A 231 -42.80 -7.77 -11.05
N LYS A 232 -43.41 -7.53 -9.88
CA LYS A 232 -42.93 -6.63 -8.82
C LYS A 232 -41.50 -7.05 -8.44
N GLY A 233 -40.50 -6.23 -8.78
CA GLY A 233 -39.06 -6.56 -8.67
C GLY A 233 -38.28 -6.35 -9.96
N MET A 234 -38.94 -6.30 -11.13
CA MET A 234 -38.28 -6.16 -12.44
C MET A 234 -38.20 -4.71 -12.94
N ILE A 235 -38.50 -3.70 -12.12
CA ILE A 235 -38.67 -2.28 -12.50
C ILE A 235 -37.45 -1.71 -13.25
N HIS A 236 -36.26 -2.25 -13.04
CA HIS A 236 -35.00 -1.82 -13.64
C HIS A 236 -34.54 -2.68 -14.85
N ARG A 237 -35.31 -3.70 -15.27
CA ARG A 237 -34.95 -4.58 -16.41
C ARG A 237 -34.73 -3.84 -17.74
N TRP A 238 -35.39 -2.70 -17.93
CA TRP A 238 -35.22 -1.86 -19.12
C TRP A 238 -33.78 -1.34 -19.25
N LEU A 239 -33.08 -1.20 -18.11
CA LEU A 239 -31.69 -0.81 -18.01
C LEU A 239 -30.76 -2.04 -18.08
N GLU A 240 -31.01 -3.06 -17.26
CA GLU A 240 -30.15 -4.25 -17.15
C GLU A 240 -30.03 -5.07 -18.43
N LYS A 241 -31.09 -5.12 -19.25
CA LYS A 241 -31.09 -5.87 -20.51
C LYS A 241 -30.32 -5.17 -21.63
N ARG A 242 -29.93 -3.91 -21.44
CA ARG A 242 -29.30 -3.08 -22.46
C ARG A 242 -27.89 -2.71 -22.02
N PRO A 243 -26.89 -3.59 -22.23
CA PRO A 243 -25.56 -3.41 -21.66
C PRO A 243 -24.93 -2.08 -22.09
N VAL A 244 -25.06 -1.68 -23.35
CA VAL A 244 -24.53 -0.39 -23.84
C VAL A 244 -25.15 0.80 -23.11
N GLN A 245 -26.48 0.83 -22.97
CA GLN A 245 -27.19 1.91 -22.29
C GLN A 245 -26.85 1.96 -20.81
N PHE A 246 -26.78 0.80 -20.15
CA PHE A 246 -26.39 0.71 -18.75
C PHE A 246 -24.97 1.21 -18.52
N THR A 247 -24.02 0.80 -19.37
CA THR A 247 -22.63 1.26 -19.30
C THR A 247 -22.55 2.78 -19.44
N ILE A 248 -23.22 3.38 -20.43
CA ILE A 248 -23.21 4.85 -20.61
C ILE A 248 -23.73 5.56 -19.36
N LEU A 249 -24.87 5.13 -18.82
CA LEU A 249 -25.48 5.75 -17.64
C LEU A 249 -24.63 5.55 -16.38
N ALA A 250 -24.03 4.37 -16.20
CA ALA A 250 -23.10 4.10 -15.13
C ALA A 250 -21.84 4.98 -15.23
N THR A 251 -21.27 5.13 -16.44
CA THR A 251 -20.14 6.04 -16.68
C THR A 251 -20.50 7.47 -16.31
N ILE A 252 -21.66 7.98 -16.75
CA ILE A 252 -22.12 9.33 -16.40
C ILE A 252 -22.25 9.49 -14.87
N ALA A 253 -22.87 8.52 -14.18
CA ALA A 253 -23.03 8.56 -12.73
C ALA A 253 -21.67 8.57 -12.00
N ILE A 254 -20.72 7.74 -12.44
CA ILE A 254 -19.35 7.70 -11.90
C ILE A 254 -18.66 9.05 -12.11
N LEU A 255 -18.74 9.62 -13.32
CA LEU A 255 -18.14 10.92 -13.63
C LEU A 255 -18.73 12.04 -12.75
N ILE A 256 -20.06 12.09 -12.59
CA ILE A 256 -20.72 13.10 -11.76
C ILE A 256 -20.22 13.03 -10.32
N GLY A 257 -20.23 11.86 -9.67
CA GLY A 257 -19.79 11.85 -8.28
C GLY A 257 -18.27 11.92 -8.11
N SER A 258 -17.47 11.53 -9.12
CA SER A 258 -16.05 11.87 -9.16
C SER A 258 -15.84 13.39 -9.21
N MET A 259 -16.64 14.12 -10.00
CA MET A 259 -16.62 15.59 -10.01
C MET A 259 -17.02 16.15 -8.64
N VAL A 260 -18.07 15.64 -8.01
CA VAL A 260 -18.52 16.08 -6.67
C VAL A 260 -17.46 15.81 -5.60
N GLU A 261 -16.69 14.73 -5.70
CA GLU A 261 -15.62 14.40 -4.76
C GLU A 261 -14.35 15.26 -5.00
N MET A 262 -14.01 15.55 -6.25
CA MET A 262 -12.76 16.24 -6.60
C MET A 262 -12.89 17.77 -6.58
N ILE A 263 -13.96 18.33 -7.12
CA ILE A 263 -14.12 19.78 -7.32
C ILE A 263 -14.00 20.58 -6.00
N PRO A 264 -14.63 20.18 -4.88
CA PRO A 264 -14.50 20.91 -3.62
C PRO A 264 -13.05 20.97 -3.11
N SER A 265 -12.26 19.91 -3.33
CA SER A 265 -10.86 19.88 -2.92
C SER A 265 -10.00 20.89 -3.68
N PHE A 266 -10.33 21.18 -4.94
CA PHE A 266 -9.60 22.15 -5.78
C PHE A 266 -10.09 23.60 -5.60
N LEU A 267 -11.39 23.81 -5.42
CA LEU A 267 -11.98 25.17 -5.40
C LEU A 267 -11.99 25.80 -4.01
N VAL A 268 -12.08 25.00 -2.95
CA VAL A 268 -12.23 25.52 -1.58
C VAL A 268 -10.85 25.60 -0.95
N LYS A 269 -10.23 26.79 -1.01
CA LYS A 269 -8.88 27.04 -0.47
C LYS A 269 -8.72 26.64 1.01
N SER A 270 -9.78 26.72 1.82
CA SER A 270 -9.74 26.26 3.22
C SER A 270 -9.54 24.75 3.38
N ASN A 271 -9.70 23.95 2.31
CA ASN A 271 -9.39 22.52 2.32
C ASN A 271 -7.89 22.24 2.16
N ILE A 272 -7.09 23.22 1.74
CA ILE A 272 -5.63 23.13 1.59
C ILE A 272 -5.00 24.22 2.47
N PRO A 273 -5.02 24.07 3.80
CA PRO A 273 -4.41 25.07 4.68
C PRO A 273 -2.91 25.11 4.43
N THR A 274 -2.37 26.27 4.07
CA THR A 274 -0.93 26.50 3.94
C THR A 274 -0.35 26.99 5.26
N ILE A 275 0.85 26.54 5.62
CA ILE A 275 1.58 27.02 6.79
C ILE A 275 2.71 27.92 6.30
N GLU A 276 2.74 29.19 6.73
CA GLU A 276 3.71 30.19 6.22
C GLU A 276 5.17 29.83 6.50
N SER A 277 5.41 29.09 7.59
CA SER A 277 6.75 28.64 7.98
C SER A 277 7.28 27.50 7.10
N VAL A 278 6.42 26.78 6.38
CA VAL A 278 6.83 25.68 5.49
C VAL A 278 7.47 26.26 4.24
N LYS A 279 8.74 25.92 4.02
CA LYS A 279 9.54 26.38 2.89
C LYS A 279 9.72 25.27 1.84
N PRO A 280 9.88 25.62 0.55
CA PRO A 280 10.33 24.68 -0.46
C PRO A 280 11.58 23.94 -0.01
N TYR A 281 11.71 22.68 -0.41
CA TYR A 281 12.94 21.93 -0.19
C TYR A 281 14.12 22.61 -0.88
N THR A 282 15.29 22.61 -0.26
CA THR A 282 16.50 23.02 -0.97
C THR A 282 16.82 22.03 -2.10
N PRO A 283 17.67 22.41 -3.07
CA PRO A 283 18.18 21.50 -4.09
C PRO A 283 18.73 20.18 -3.53
N LEU A 284 19.55 20.24 -2.47
CA LEU A 284 20.13 19.04 -1.84
C LEU A 284 19.06 18.17 -1.16
N GLU A 285 18.09 18.79 -0.49
CA GLU A 285 16.97 18.08 0.15
C GLU A 285 16.07 17.39 -0.87
N LEU A 286 15.85 18.01 -2.04
CA LEU A 286 15.12 17.37 -3.15
C LEU A 286 15.85 16.13 -3.68
N GLU A 287 17.16 16.22 -3.89
CA GLU A 287 17.96 15.06 -4.30
C GLU A 287 17.97 13.97 -3.21
N GLY A 288 18.11 14.35 -1.94
CA GLY A 288 18.04 13.44 -0.81
C GLY A 288 16.68 12.74 -0.67
N ARG A 289 15.60 13.44 -1.01
CA ARG A 289 14.24 12.89 -1.05
C ARG A 289 14.09 11.86 -2.17
N ASP A 290 14.67 12.11 -3.33
CA ASP A 290 14.64 11.15 -4.44
C ASP A 290 15.44 9.90 -4.11
N ILE A 291 16.59 10.04 -3.44
CA ILE A 291 17.34 8.90 -2.89
C ILE A 291 16.48 8.14 -1.87
N TYR A 292 15.82 8.84 -0.93
CA TYR A 292 14.93 8.21 0.05
C TYR A 292 13.82 7.36 -0.61
N ILE A 293 13.27 7.83 -1.73
CA ILE A 293 12.27 7.10 -2.51
C ILE A 293 12.91 5.95 -3.30
N ARG A 294 14.05 6.19 -3.96
CA ARG A 294 14.79 5.20 -4.76
C ARG A 294 15.19 3.97 -3.93
N GLU A 295 15.65 4.21 -2.71
CA GLU A 295 16.05 3.16 -1.76
C GLU A 295 14.85 2.48 -1.06
N GLY A 296 13.62 2.94 -1.31
CA GLY A 296 12.41 2.35 -0.76
C GLY A 296 12.19 2.61 0.73
N CYS A 297 12.83 3.63 1.30
CA CYS A 297 12.69 3.98 2.73
C CYS A 297 11.22 4.27 3.09
N ASN A 298 10.46 4.85 2.16
CA ASN A 298 9.03 5.14 2.28
C ASN A 298 8.13 3.88 2.37
N ALA A 299 8.63 2.69 2.02
CA ALA A 299 7.91 1.43 2.22
C ALA A 299 7.98 0.93 3.67
N CYS A 300 9.00 1.36 4.41
CA CYS A 300 9.23 0.98 5.80
C CYS A 300 8.79 2.07 6.79
N HIS A 301 9.04 3.33 6.43
CA HIS A 301 8.83 4.50 7.26
C HIS A 301 7.76 5.40 6.67
N SER A 302 6.72 5.66 7.45
CA SER A 302 5.73 6.69 7.12
C SER A 302 6.28 8.09 7.44
N GLN A 303 5.72 9.08 6.77
CA GLN A 303 5.85 10.48 7.15
C GLN A 303 4.46 11.05 7.43
N LEU A 304 3.72 10.42 8.36
CA LEU A 304 2.35 10.78 8.72
C LEU A 304 2.06 10.36 10.16
N ILE A 305 2.25 11.28 11.11
CA ILE A 305 1.89 11.08 12.51
C ILE A 305 0.41 11.37 12.69
N ARG A 306 -0.34 10.38 13.15
CA ARG A 306 -1.80 10.50 13.37
C ARG A 306 -2.09 11.28 14.66
N PRO A 307 -3.25 11.96 14.77
CA PRO A 307 -3.67 12.72 15.95
C PRO A 307 -4.15 11.81 17.09
N PHE A 308 -3.35 10.79 17.44
CA PHE A 308 -3.56 9.93 18.59
C PHE A 308 -2.50 10.22 19.64
N ARG A 309 -2.91 10.26 20.91
CA ARG A 309 -1.98 10.42 22.03
C ARG A 309 -0.80 9.43 21.94
N SER A 310 -1.08 8.17 21.61
CA SER A 310 -0.04 7.14 21.49
C SER A 310 1.01 7.41 20.40
N GLU A 311 0.65 8.17 19.38
CA GLU A 311 1.59 8.57 18.33
C GLU A 311 2.29 9.87 18.69
N THR A 312 1.55 10.84 19.23
CA THR A 312 2.14 12.15 19.54
C THR A 312 3.15 12.08 20.67
N GLU A 313 2.90 11.25 21.68
CA GLU A 313 3.85 10.97 22.77
C GLU A 313 5.13 10.27 22.28
N ARG A 314 5.04 9.54 21.16
CA ARG A 314 6.15 8.74 20.61
C ARG A 314 7.00 9.54 19.64
N TYR A 315 6.35 10.28 18.74
CA TYR A 315 7.00 10.90 17.59
C TYR A 315 7.02 12.42 17.66
N GLY A 316 6.19 13.04 18.50
CA GLY A 316 5.98 14.49 18.55
C GLY A 316 4.65 14.91 17.91
N GLU A 317 4.50 16.21 17.64
CA GLU A 317 3.24 16.77 17.13
C GLU A 317 2.73 16.05 15.87
N TYR A 318 1.40 15.83 15.81
CA TYR A 318 0.75 15.17 14.66
C TYR A 318 0.96 15.98 13.37
N SER A 319 0.83 15.30 12.23
CA SER A 319 1.10 15.92 10.93
C SER A 319 -0.10 16.69 10.40
N LYS A 320 0.14 17.92 9.93
CA LYS A 320 -0.86 18.84 9.39
C LYS A 320 -0.80 18.86 7.86
N ALA A 321 -1.94 19.11 7.21
CA ALA A 321 -2.02 19.14 5.75
C ALA A 321 -1.07 20.16 5.10
N GLY A 322 -0.89 21.31 5.74
CA GLY A 322 -0.04 22.38 5.22
C GLY A 322 1.45 22.06 5.20
N GLU A 323 1.89 21.00 5.86
CA GLU A 323 3.29 20.56 5.85
C GLU A 323 3.67 19.86 4.54
N TYR A 324 2.68 19.37 3.78
CA TYR A 324 2.89 18.59 2.56
C TYR A 324 2.71 19.41 1.28
N VAL A 325 2.57 20.74 1.38
CA VAL A 325 2.19 21.59 0.23
C VAL A 325 3.18 21.54 -0.94
N TYR A 326 4.42 21.13 -0.70
CA TYR A 326 5.47 20.97 -1.71
C TYR A 326 5.85 19.51 -1.98
N ASP A 327 5.06 18.55 -1.46
CA ASP A 327 5.33 17.13 -1.61
C ASP A 327 4.72 16.55 -2.87
N HIS A 328 5.59 16.15 -3.79
CA HIS A 328 5.19 15.44 -5.01
C HIS A 328 6.03 14.17 -5.18
N PRO A 329 5.52 12.96 -4.90
CA PRO A 329 4.22 12.62 -4.29
C PRO A 329 4.27 12.61 -2.76
N PHE A 330 3.12 12.58 -2.06
CA PHE A 330 3.08 12.41 -0.60
C PHE A 330 3.69 11.09 -0.12
N LEU A 331 4.47 11.11 0.97
CA LEU A 331 5.15 9.93 1.54
C LEU A 331 4.51 9.43 2.85
N TRP A 332 3.17 9.42 2.90
CA TRP A 332 2.41 9.04 4.11
C TRP A 332 2.53 7.56 4.50
N GLY A 333 2.85 6.68 3.55
CA GLY A 333 2.94 5.25 3.76
C GLY A 333 1.58 4.57 3.99
N SER A 334 1.58 3.24 3.96
CA SER A 334 0.39 2.39 4.22
C SER A 334 0.64 1.30 5.27
N LYS A 335 1.91 1.15 5.67
CA LYS A 335 2.43 0.22 6.68
C LYS A 335 3.62 0.88 7.40
N ARG A 336 3.87 0.48 8.65
CA ARG A 336 5.11 0.77 9.37
C ARG A 336 5.88 -0.51 9.69
N THR A 337 7.04 -0.66 9.06
CA THR A 337 8.07 -1.64 9.47
C THR A 337 9.15 -0.97 10.33
N GLY A 338 9.35 0.33 10.12
CA GLY A 338 10.12 1.23 10.98
C GLY A 338 9.25 2.33 11.59
N PRO A 339 9.81 3.16 12.49
CA PRO A 339 9.10 4.30 13.08
C PRO A 339 8.69 5.33 12.03
N ASP A 340 7.73 6.17 12.37
CA ASP A 340 7.44 7.37 11.59
C ASP A 340 8.62 8.36 11.65
N LEU A 341 8.93 9.00 10.52
CA LEU A 341 10.08 9.90 10.40
C LEU A 341 9.70 11.38 10.22
N HIS A 342 8.42 11.75 10.22
CA HIS A 342 8.02 13.12 9.90
C HIS A 342 8.52 14.18 10.90
N ARG A 343 9.07 13.76 12.05
CA ARG A 343 9.66 14.63 13.08
C ARG A 343 11.10 14.25 13.41
N VAL A 344 11.79 13.55 12.51
CA VAL A 344 13.17 13.11 12.76
C VAL A 344 14.19 14.25 12.65
N GLY A 345 13.84 15.34 11.94
CA GLY A 345 14.74 16.47 11.73
C GLY A 345 15.24 17.11 13.03
N GLY A 346 16.57 17.19 13.15
CA GLY A 346 17.27 17.69 14.35
C GLY A 346 17.16 16.78 15.59
N LYS A 347 16.59 15.57 15.48
CA LYS A 347 16.52 14.61 16.59
C LYS A 347 17.84 13.88 16.78
N TYR A 348 18.54 13.60 15.69
CA TYR A 348 19.83 12.92 15.67
C TYR A 348 20.85 13.76 14.90
N SER A 349 22.14 13.62 15.21
CA SER A 349 23.22 14.34 14.50
C SER A 349 23.44 13.76 13.09
N ASN A 350 24.14 14.50 12.23
CA ASN A 350 24.53 14.00 10.91
C ASN A 350 25.39 12.73 11.04
N LEU A 351 26.31 12.70 12.02
CA LEU A 351 27.09 11.51 12.36
C LEU A 351 26.20 10.31 12.66
N TRP A 352 25.14 10.49 13.47
CA TRP A 352 24.22 9.41 13.79
C TRP A 352 23.55 8.86 12.53
N HIS A 353 23.08 9.75 11.64
CA HIS A 353 22.45 9.33 10.38
C HIS A 353 23.44 8.60 9.47
N TYR A 354 24.67 9.11 9.34
CA TYR A 354 25.74 8.45 8.58
C TYR A 354 26.00 7.02 9.11
N MET A 355 26.27 6.88 10.40
CA MET A 355 26.54 5.58 11.03
C MET A 355 25.33 4.65 10.97
N HIS A 356 24.11 5.20 11.03
CA HIS A 356 22.89 4.42 10.91
C HIS A 356 22.69 3.85 9.50
N MET A 357 23.05 4.59 8.44
CA MET A 357 22.98 4.07 7.07
C MET A 357 24.11 3.07 6.78
N GLU A 358 25.31 3.31 7.31
CA GLU A 358 26.45 2.38 7.22
C GLU A 358 26.13 1.04 7.91
N ASN A 359 25.71 1.10 9.18
CA ASN A 359 25.38 -0.06 9.98
C ASN A 359 24.23 0.25 10.95
N PRO A 360 22.96 0.01 10.56
CA PRO A 360 21.82 0.31 11.42
C PRO A 360 21.87 -0.36 12.80
N ARG A 361 22.54 -1.51 12.90
CA ARG A 361 22.65 -2.30 14.14
C ARG A 361 23.65 -1.69 15.14
N SER A 362 24.58 -0.83 14.71
CA SER A 362 25.47 -0.11 15.63
C SER A 362 24.71 0.98 16.39
N MET A 363 23.79 1.66 15.71
CA MET A 363 22.99 2.75 16.29
C MET A 363 21.69 2.26 16.93
N SER A 364 21.18 1.11 16.49
CA SER A 364 19.93 0.50 16.98
C SER A 364 20.08 -1.03 17.05
N PRO A 365 20.63 -1.57 18.16
CA PRO A 365 20.84 -3.01 18.32
C PRO A 365 19.55 -3.81 18.13
N GLY A 366 19.56 -4.79 17.23
CA GLY A 366 18.39 -5.58 16.85
C GLY A 366 17.56 -5.01 15.70
N SER A 367 17.99 -3.89 15.09
CA SER A 367 17.33 -3.35 13.89
C SER A 367 17.33 -4.37 12.74
N ILE A 368 16.17 -4.49 12.09
CA ILE A 368 15.97 -5.28 10.86
C ILE A 368 16.18 -4.44 9.59
N MET A 369 16.54 -3.16 9.73
CA MET A 369 16.84 -2.29 8.59
C MET A 369 18.10 -2.79 7.85
N PRO A 370 18.06 -2.88 6.51
CA PRO A 370 19.25 -3.17 5.72
C PRO A 370 20.26 -2.02 5.84
N SER A 371 21.55 -2.33 5.65
CA SER A 371 22.60 -1.31 5.52
C SER A 371 22.64 -0.76 4.10
N TYR A 372 23.02 0.51 3.95
CA TYR A 372 23.11 1.23 2.68
C TYR A 372 24.53 1.76 2.43
N PRO A 373 25.59 0.92 2.45
CA PRO A 373 26.97 1.38 2.33
C PRO A 373 27.25 2.05 0.98
N TRP A 374 26.52 1.69 -0.09
CA TRP A 374 26.70 2.31 -1.40
C TRP A 374 26.41 3.80 -1.42
N LEU A 375 25.53 4.32 -0.55
CA LEU A 375 25.26 5.77 -0.46
C LEU A 375 26.49 6.57 -0.01
N ILE A 376 27.42 5.93 0.69
CA ILE A 376 28.67 6.54 1.15
C ILE A 376 29.70 6.57 0.01
N GLU A 377 29.67 5.58 -0.88
CA GLU A 377 30.62 5.42 -1.98
C GLU A 377 30.19 6.20 -3.23
N GLN A 378 28.89 6.22 -3.54
CA GLN A 378 28.32 6.77 -4.77
C GLN A 378 28.25 8.30 -4.73
N ASP A 379 28.56 8.89 -5.88
CA ASP A 379 28.40 10.33 -6.12
C ASP A 379 26.98 10.66 -6.56
N LEU A 380 26.49 11.81 -6.10
CA LEU A 380 25.19 12.34 -6.43
C LEU A 380 25.15 12.79 -7.90
N ASN A 381 24.21 12.24 -8.68
CA ASN A 381 23.93 12.73 -10.03
C ASN A 381 23.01 13.97 -9.96
N THR A 382 23.49 15.10 -10.49
CA THR A 382 22.76 16.38 -10.52
C THR A 382 22.37 16.82 -11.94
N ASP A 383 22.50 15.96 -12.95
CA ASP A 383 22.26 16.26 -14.37
C ASP A 383 20.85 16.81 -14.62
N LEU A 384 19.87 16.33 -13.83
CA LEU A 384 18.46 16.69 -13.95
C LEU A 384 18.02 17.76 -12.96
N LEU A 385 18.92 18.31 -12.12
CA LEU A 385 18.55 19.24 -11.05
C LEU A 385 17.84 20.48 -11.59
N LYS A 386 18.37 21.11 -12.65
CA LYS A 386 17.75 22.29 -13.27
C LYS A 386 16.33 21.98 -13.78
N ASN A 387 16.17 20.87 -14.49
CA ASN A 387 14.88 20.42 -15.01
C ASN A 387 13.89 20.10 -13.88
N LYS A 388 14.38 19.54 -12.78
CA LYS A 388 13.59 19.24 -11.57
C LYS A 388 13.07 20.50 -10.91
N ILE A 389 13.92 21.51 -10.70
CA ILE A 389 13.51 22.81 -10.15
C ILE A 389 12.47 23.47 -11.07
N SER A 390 12.69 23.47 -12.39
CA SER A 390 11.70 23.98 -13.37
C SER A 390 10.36 23.24 -13.30
N ALA A 391 10.40 21.90 -13.16
CA ALA A 391 9.19 21.09 -13.01
C ALA A 391 8.46 21.41 -11.70
N MET A 392 9.18 21.54 -10.58
CA MET A 392 8.60 21.91 -9.29
C MET A 392 7.95 23.30 -9.32
N ARG A 393 8.57 24.28 -10.00
CA ARG A 393 7.95 25.59 -10.25
C ARG A 393 6.65 25.47 -11.04
N THR A 394 6.63 24.63 -12.06
CA THR A 394 5.41 24.35 -12.87
C THR A 394 4.30 23.71 -12.01
N LEU A 395 4.67 22.93 -11.00
CA LEU A 395 3.75 22.35 -10.02
C LEU A 395 3.29 23.35 -8.94
N GLY A 396 3.77 24.59 -8.97
CA GLY A 396 3.37 25.65 -8.05
C GLY A 396 4.27 25.82 -6.82
N VAL A 397 5.43 25.15 -6.78
CA VAL A 397 6.43 25.36 -5.72
C VAL A 397 7.12 26.71 -5.93
N PRO A 398 7.13 27.62 -4.93
CA PRO A 398 7.56 29.00 -5.11
C PRO A 398 9.09 29.17 -5.06
N TYR A 399 9.83 28.49 -5.94
CA TYR A 399 11.23 28.85 -6.21
C TYR A 399 11.29 30.17 -6.98
N GLU A 400 12.34 30.94 -6.72
CA GLU A 400 12.59 32.21 -7.41
C GLU A 400 12.75 31.99 -8.93
N GLU A 401 12.41 33.01 -9.71
CA GLU A 401 12.61 32.94 -11.16
C GLU A 401 14.11 32.91 -11.49
N GLY A 402 14.54 31.87 -12.21
CA GLY A 402 15.95 31.64 -12.52
C GLY A 402 16.71 30.88 -11.44
N TYR A 403 16.03 30.36 -10.40
CA TYR A 403 16.63 29.54 -9.34
C TYR A 403 17.40 28.32 -9.91
N GLU A 404 17.00 27.83 -11.08
CA GLU A 404 17.68 26.74 -11.79
C GLU A 404 19.15 27.03 -12.09
N GLU A 405 19.52 28.30 -12.28
CA GLU A 405 20.88 28.67 -12.68
C GLU A 405 21.88 28.60 -11.53
N PHE A 406 21.41 28.77 -10.29
CA PHE A 406 22.25 28.76 -9.08
C PHE A 406 21.86 27.67 -8.06
N ALA A 407 20.87 26.82 -8.38
CA ALA A 407 20.46 25.69 -7.55
C ALA A 407 21.62 24.73 -7.24
N LEU A 408 22.56 24.55 -8.17
CA LEU A 408 23.74 23.71 -7.95
C LEU A 408 24.69 24.32 -6.92
N ASP A 409 24.85 25.65 -6.92
CA ASP A 409 25.70 26.33 -5.95
C ASP A 409 25.11 26.24 -4.53
N ASP A 410 23.78 26.42 -4.41
CA ASP A 410 23.05 26.24 -3.15
C ASP A 410 23.13 24.78 -2.65
N LEU A 411 23.02 23.81 -3.56
CA LEU A 411 23.22 22.39 -3.25
C LEU A 411 24.61 22.16 -2.67
N MET A 412 25.65 22.62 -3.36
CA MET A 412 27.04 22.42 -2.97
C MET A 412 27.33 23.07 -1.62
N LYS A 413 26.87 24.31 -1.42
CA LYS A 413 27.03 25.02 -0.14
C LYS A 413 26.42 24.28 1.04
N GLN A 414 25.21 23.73 0.89
CA GLN A 414 24.59 22.93 1.96
C GLN A 414 25.32 21.60 2.16
N SER A 415 25.80 20.99 1.08
CA SER A 415 26.51 19.71 1.15
C SER A 415 27.86 19.84 1.88
N GLU A 416 28.60 20.92 1.62
CA GLU A 416 29.86 21.25 2.29
C GLU A 416 29.65 21.42 3.80
N GLN A 417 28.57 22.10 4.22
CA GLN A 417 28.25 22.27 5.64
C GLN A 417 28.03 20.94 6.36
N ILE A 418 27.36 19.99 5.72
CA ILE A 418 27.11 18.66 6.29
C ILE A 418 28.40 17.84 6.30
N SER A 419 29.20 17.89 5.23
CA SER A 419 30.51 17.22 5.16
C SER A 419 31.48 17.77 6.20
N ASP A 420 31.53 19.08 6.41
CA ASP A 420 32.37 19.72 7.42
C ASP A 420 31.94 19.33 8.83
N ASP A 421 30.63 19.26 9.10
CA ASP A 421 30.11 18.74 10.37
C ASP A 421 30.54 17.28 10.59
N LEU A 422 30.46 16.43 9.57
CA LEU A 422 30.91 15.04 9.64
C LEU A 422 32.44 14.94 9.85
N LEU A 423 33.21 15.79 9.19
CA LEU A 423 34.67 15.87 9.35
C LEU A 423 35.06 16.26 10.78
N ASN A 424 34.38 17.25 11.35
CA ASN A 424 34.57 17.67 12.74
C ASN A 424 34.23 16.55 13.75
N ASN A 425 33.42 15.58 13.33
CA ASN A 425 33.06 14.39 14.10
C ASN A 425 33.90 13.14 13.72
N GLY A 426 34.95 13.30 12.91
CA GLY A 426 35.90 12.23 12.57
C GLY A 426 35.54 11.38 11.36
N ILE A 427 34.52 11.77 10.57
CA ILE A 427 34.12 11.09 9.34
C ILE A 427 34.51 11.95 8.13
N VAL A 428 35.40 11.44 7.29
CA VAL A 428 35.77 12.10 6.04
C VAL A 428 34.80 11.64 4.94
N VAL A 429 33.95 12.54 4.47
CA VAL A 429 33.02 12.28 3.35
C VAL A 429 32.99 13.49 2.42
N GLU A 430 33.12 13.22 1.13
CA GLU A 430 33.08 14.27 0.11
C GLU A 430 31.66 14.87 -0.02
N PRO A 431 31.50 16.19 -0.23
CA PRO A 431 30.19 16.83 -0.28
C PRO A 431 29.24 16.26 -1.35
N GLN A 432 29.79 15.76 -2.46
CA GLN A 432 29.00 15.19 -3.54
C GLN A 432 28.50 13.76 -3.29
N LYS A 433 28.71 13.15 -2.11
CA LYS A 433 28.22 11.80 -1.84
C LYS A 433 26.71 11.76 -1.61
N GLU A 434 26.05 10.70 -2.07
CA GLU A 434 24.60 10.52 -1.92
C GLU A 434 24.13 10.53 -0.46
N ILE A 435 24.96 10.00 0.46
CA ILE A 435 24.67 10.01 1.90
C ILE A 435 24.49 11.43 2.43
N VAL A 436 25.23 12.42 1.91
CA VAL A 436 25.13 13.82 2.32
C VAL A 436 23.76 14.39 1.95
N ALA A 437 23.29 14.11 0.72
CA ALA A 437 21.96 14.50 0.27
C ALA A 437 20.84 13.85 1.10
N LEU A 438 20.94 12.54 1.37
CA LEU A 438 19.97 11.83 2.20
C LEU A 438 19.92 12.41 3.63
N ILE A 439 21.07 12.72 4.23
CA ILE A 439 21.15 13.37 5.55
C ILE A 439 20.44 14.73 5.52
N ALA A 440 20.68 15.55 4.49
CA ALA A 440 20.01 16.85 4.35
C ALA A 440 18.48 16.70 4.38
N TYR A 441 17.95 15.76 3.59
CA TYR A 441 16.51 15.49 3.56
C TYR A 441 15.97 15.00 4.92
N LEU A 442 16.66 14.07 5.59
CA LEU A 442 16.22 13.58 6.91
C LEU A 442 16.26 14.69 7.98
N GLN A 443 17.27 15.55 7.95
CA GLN A 443 17.37 16.68 8.87
C GLN A 443 16.28 17.72 8.66
N ARG A 444 15.73 17.79 7.44
CA ARG A 444 14.66 18.71 7.06
C ARG A 444 13.28 18.30 7.57
N LEU A 445 13.03 17.01 7.82
CA LEU A 445 11.69 16.49 8.14
C LEU A 445 11.14 17.05 9.47
N GLY A 446 10.07 17.84 9.37
CA GLY A 446 9.30 18.35 10.51
C GLY A 446 9.95 19.54 11.26
N THR A 447 10.93 20.21 10.67
CA THR A 447 11.60 21.36 11.30
C THR A 447 10.81 22.67 11.15
N ASP A 448 10.05 22.84 10.08
CA ASP A 448 9.32 24.09 9.77
C ASP A 448 8.29 24.48 10.84
N ILE A 449 7.66 23.50 11.48
CA ILE A 449 6.64 23.75 12.52
C ILE A 449 7.27 24.17 13.84
N LYS A 450 8.57 23.89 14.06
CA LYS A 450 9.27 24.32 15.28
C LYS A 450 9.56 25.83 15.28
N ALA A 451 9.58 26.47 14.10
CA ALA A 451 9.83 27.89 13.97
C ALA A 451 8.65 28.76 14.45
N GLU A 452 7.41 28.25 14.39
CA GLU A 452 6.22 28.98 14.88
C GLU A 452 6.19 29.07 16.42
N ASN A 453 6.69 28.07 17.14
CA ASN A 453 6.68 28.02 18.61
C ASN A 453 7.72 28.94 19.28
N LYS A 454 8.45 29.77 18.51
CA LYS A 454 9.42 30.76 19.03
C LYS A 454 8.89 32.20 19.07
N LYS A 455 7.58 32.42 18.86
CA LYS A 455 6.96 33.74 18.99
C LYS A 455 6.35 33.96 20.37
#